data_AF-A0A820SSP0-F1
#
_entry.id   AF-A0A820SSP0-F1
#
_cell.length_a   1.000
_cell.length_b   1.000
_cell.length_c   1.000
_cell.angle_alpha   90.00
_cell.angle_beta   90.00
_cell.angle_gamma   90.00
#
_symmetry.space_group_name_H-M   'P 1'
#
loop_
_entity.id
_entity.type
_entity.pdbx_description
1 polymer ?
#
loop_
_entity_poly.entity_id
_entity_poly.type
_entity_poly.pdbx_seq_one_letter_code
_entity_poly.pdbx_strand_id
1 'polypeptide(L)'
;STDQIRSTSTTTPVRSIAAITRPGDTIVEVYNTTAGASTGGKNGRYSVTIEQPDQAIDNSTSTEYFNFGGTGDYNLVAPAPGVDTGFYVTPAITYASIAISLLFATTNDSSNSDPITVALEESNVDTLDNGLSWTLIYNGSTGISFIVNPDRMVYVAKQNFSNTISS
;
A
#
# COMPACT_ATOMS: atom_id res chain seq x y z
N SER A 1 -1.68 -43.44 -44.17
CA SER A 1 -1.10 -42.25 -43.52
C SER A 1 -1.99 -41.93 -42.34
N THR A 2 -1.47 -41.99 -41.12
CA THR A 2 -2.27 -41.71 -39.91
C THR A 2 -1.68 -40.46 -39.29
N ASP A 3 -2.39 -39.34 -39.40
CA ASP A 3 -2.00 -38.08 -38.77
C ASP A 3 -2.15 -38.20 -37.24
N GLN A 4 -1.04 -38.03 -36.53
CA GLN A 4 -1.06 -37.82 -35.08
C GLN A 4 -1.25 -36.33 -34.80
N ILE A 5 -2.43 -35.97 -34.30
CA ILE A 5 -2.70 -34.63 -33.77
C ILE A 5 -1.94 -34.49 -32.44
N ARG A 6 -0.84 -33.73 -32.47
CA ARG A 6 -0.10 -33.32 -31.28
C ARG A 6 -0.93 -32.28 -30.52
N SER A 7 -1.60 -32.70 -29.46
CA SER A 7 -2.26 -31.80 -28.52
C SER A 7 -1.18 -31.12 -27.66
N THR A 8 -0.99 -29.81 -27.84
CA THR A 8 -0.17 -29.00 -26.93
C THR A 8 -1.01 -28.59 -25.74
N SER A 9 -0.86 -29.30 -24.62
CA SER A 9 -1.42 -28.86 -23.34
C SER A 9 -0.61 -27.66 -22.85
N THR A 10 -1.15 -26.44 -23.02
CA THR A 10 -0.61 -25.24 -22.38
C THR A 10 -0.91 -25.34 -20.88
N THR A 11 0.07 -25.75 -20.08
CA THR A 11 -0.02 -25.69 -18.63
C THR A 11 0.24 -24.25 -18.21
N THR A 12 -0.82 -23.49 -17.89
CA THR A 12 -0.64 -22.19 -17.24
C THR A 12 -0.02 -22.46 -15.87
N PRO A 13 1.19 -21.94 -15.56
CA PRO A 13 1.75 -22.11 -14.23
C PRO A 13 0.80 -21.49 -13.22
N VAL A 14 0.46 -22.25 -12.17
CA VAL A 14 -0.25 -21.72 -11.01
C VAL A 14 0.66 -20.65 -10.41
N ARG A 15 0.22 -19.40 -10.43
CA ARG A 15 0.99 -18.30 -9.82
C ARG A 15 0.93 -18.45 -8.30
N SER A 16 2.08 -18.40 -7.64
CA SER A 16 2.15 -18.39 -6.18
C SER A 16 1.62 -17.08 -5.63
N ILE A 17 0.79 -17.15 -4.59
CA ILE A 17 0.42 -15.98 -3.81
C ILE A 17 1.62 -15.57 -2.95
N ALA A 18 2.05 -14.32 -3.08
CA ALA A 18 3.16 -13.74 -2.34
C ALA A 18 2.87 -12.27 -2.03
N ALA A 19 3.62 -11.68 -1.09
CA ALA A 19 3.60 -10.24 -0.88
C ALA A 19 4.17 -9.53 -2.13
N ILE A 20 3.47 -8.48 -2.58
CA ILE A 20 3.94 -7.64 -3.70
C ILE A 20 5.04 -6.70 -3.20
N THR A 21 4.84 -6.10 -2.02
CA THR A 21 5.81 -5.23 -1.37
C THR A 21 6.71 -6.01 -0.39
N ARG A 22 7.91 -5.50 -0.14
CA ARG A 22 8.88 -6.07 0.81
C ARG A 22 9.85 -5.00 1.34
N PRO A 23 10.55 -5.30 2.46
CA PRO A 23 11.60 -4.43 2.97
C PRO A 23 12.65 -4.13 1.90
N GLY A 24 12.97 -2.85 1.72
CA GLY A 24 13.93 -2.37 0.73
C GLY A 24 13.35 -2.03 -0.65
N ASP A 25 12.05 -2.24 -0.90
CA ASP A 25 11.40 -1.63 -2.05
C ASP A 25 11.42 -0.10 -1.94
N THR A 26 11.45 0.59 -3.08
CA THR A 26 11.38 2.06 -3.06
C THR A 26 9.98 2.47 -2.63
N ILE A 27 9.89 3.26 -1.57
CA ILE A 27 8.65 3.84 -1.07
C ILE A 27 8.77 5.35 -1.07
N VAL A 28 7.70 6.02 -1.50
CA VAL A 28 7.64 7.48 -1.51
C VAL A 28 6.31 7.95 -0.92
N GLU A 29 6.45 8.74 0.12
CA GLU A 29 5.40 9.45 0.82
C GLU A 29 4.74 10.52 -0.06
N VAL A 30 3.42 10.68 0.11
CA VAL A 30 2.62 11.68 -0.60
C VAL A 30 1.60 12.33 0.33
N TYR A 31 1.13 13.53 -0.04
CA TYR A 31 0.13 14.29 0.71
C TYR A 31 -0.89 14.95 -0.23
N ASN A 32 -2.00 15.43 0.34
CA ASN A 32 -3.20 15.91 -0.37
C ASN A 32 -3.63 14.88 -1.43
N THR A 33 -3.83 13.64 -0.99
CA THR A 33 -4.24 12.53 -1.83
C THR A 33 -5.76 12.51 -2.00
N THR A 34 -6.21 12.08 -3.16
CA THR A 34 -7.61 11.71 -3.42
C THR A 34 -7.56 10.64 -4.49
N ALA A 35 -8.28 9.54 -4.29
CA ALA A 35 -8.29 8.43 -5.26
C ALA A 35 -8.64 8.94 -6.67
N GLY A 36 -7.85 8.54 -7.66
CA GLY A 36 -7.97 8.96 -9.06
C GLY A 36 -7.52 10.40 -9.35
N ALA A 37 -6.96 11.12 -8.38
CA ALA A 37 -6.48 12.49 -8.54
C ALA A 37 -4.96 12.57 -8.32
N SER A 38 -4.33 13.60 -8.89
CA SER A 38 -2.91 13.86 -8.64
C SER A 38 -2.70 14.22 -7.17
N THR A 39 -1.64 13.68 -6.59
CA THR A 39 -1.21 14.07 -5.25
C THR A 39 -0.83 15.55 -5.21
N GLY A 40 -0.96 16.21 -4.07
CA GLY A 40 -0.45 17.59 -3.90
C GLY A 40 1.07 17.68 -3.85
N GLY A 41 1.76 16.55 -3.67
CA GLY A 41 3.21 16.44 -3.76
C GLY A 41 3.78 15.21 -3.07
N LYS A 42 5.11 15.07 -3.20
CA LYS A 42 5.96 14.10 -2.50
C LYS A 42 6.60 14.76 -1.28
N ASN A 43 7.22 13.98 -0.40
CA ASN A 43 7.81 14.46 0.85
C ASN A 43 6.76 14.97 1.85
N GLY A 44 5.71 14.17 2.04
CA GLY A 44 4.84 14.30 3.22
C GLY A 44 5.68 14.37 4.49
N ARG A 45 5.21 15.11 5.50
CA ARG A 45 5.96 15.26 6.76
C ARG A 45 5.87 13.97 7.58
N TYR A 46 7.00 13.50 8.11
CA TYR A 46 7.10 12.33 8.99
C TYR A 46 8.29 12.45 9.93
N SER A 47 8.35 11.61 10.97
CA SER A 47 9.52 11.53 11.85
C SER A 47 10.69 10.88 11.14
N VAL A 48 11.76 11.65 10.90
CA VAL A 48 12.98 11.16 10.21
C VAL A 48 13.82 10.19 11.05
N THR A 49 13.38 9.82 12.25
CA THR A 49 14.13 8.90 13.13
C THR A 49 13.37 7.65 13.55
N ILE A 50 12.03 7.68 13.58
CA ILE A 50 11.24 6.57 14.17
C ILE A 50 9.92 6.24 13.46
N GLU A 51 9.46 7.05 12.49
CA GLU A 51 8.21 6.80 11.74
C GLU A 51 8.38 7.13 10.25
N GLN A 52 9.40 6.55 9.64
CA GLN A 52 9.81 6.72 8.26
C GLN A 52 8.96 5.85 7.29
N PRO A 53 8.85 6.24 6.01
CA PRO A 53 8.03 5.51 5.03
C PRO A 53 8.36 4.01 4.90
N ASP A 54 9.63 3.64 4.99
CA ASP A 54 10.08 2.24 4.90
C ASP A 54 9.53 1.35 6.02
N GLN A 55 9.17 1.92 7.17
CA GLN A 55 8.51 1.21 8.27
C GLN A 55 7.07 0.77 7.93
N ALA A 56 6.47 1.28 6.84
CA ALA A 56 5.19 0.78 6.35
C ALA A 56 5.29 -0.61 5.67
N ILE A 57 6.50 -1.01 5.24
CA ILE A 57 6.75 -2.22 4.45
C ILE A 57 7.95 -3.03 4.97
N ASP A 58 8.36 -2.81 6.22
CA ASP A 58 9.51 -3.47 6.85
C ASP A 58 9.19 -4.87 7.42
N ASN A 59 7.94 -5.34 7.27
CA ASN A 59 7.41 -6.59 7.83
C ASN A 59 7.45 -6.67 9.37
N SER A 60 7.53 -5.53 10.07
CA SER A 60 7.51 -5.45 11.52
C SER A 60 6.22 -4.77 11.99
N THR A 61 5.55 -5.38 12.97
CA THR A 61 4.41 -4.74 13.64
C THR A 61 4.84 -3.87 14.82
N SER A 62 6.14 -3.81 15.11
CA SER A 62 6.71 -3.00 16.19
C SER A 62 7.07 -1.58 15.81
N THR A 63 7.03 -1.31 14.52
CA THR A 63 7.36 -0.04 13.87
C THR A 63 6.13 0.45 13.13
N GLU A 64 6.06 1.75 12.87
CA GLU A 64 4.96 2.34 12.11
C GLU A 64 5.48 3.45 11.21
N TYR A 65 4.71 3.78 10.19
CA TYR A 65 4.90 4.98 9.39
C TYR A 65 3.76 5.96 9.68
N PHE A 66 4.10 7.20 10.02
CA PHE A 66 3.12 8.24 10.31
C PHE A 66 3.36 9.48 9.45
N ASN A 67 2.36 9.82 8.63
CA ASN A 67 2.41 10.97 7.72
C ASN A 67 1.55 12.12 8.26
N PHE A 68 2.18 13.21 8.67
CA PHE A 68 1.52 14.43 9.16
C PHE A 68 0.90 15.29 8.04
N GLY A 69 1.09 14.92 6.77
CA GLY A 69 0.61 15.64 5.59
C GLY A 69 1.37 16.94 5.31
N GLY A 70 1.16 17.53 4.13
CA GLY A 70 1.81 18.78 3.70
C GLY A 70 3.34 18.70 3.56
N THR A 71 3.99 19.85 3.39
CA THR A 71 5.46 19.99 3.36
C THR A 71 5.97 20.80 4.55
N GLY A 72 7.24 20.62 4.94
CA GLY A 72 7.90 21.41 5.99
C GLY A 72 8.40 20.58 7.18
N ASP A 73 8.63 21.24 8.32
CA ASP A 73 9.12 20.59 9.55
C ASP A 73 8.02 19.71 10.18
N TYR A 74 8.37 18.46 10.52
CA TYR A 74 7.46 17.52 11.16
C TYR A 74 7.12 17.90 12.61
N ASN A 75 7.91 18.77 13.25
CA ASN A 75 7.62 19.31 14.59
C ASN A 75 6.47 20.34 14.58
N LEU A 76 5.98 20.75 13.40
CA LEU A 76 4.83 21.66 13.28
C LEU A 76 3.52 20.87 13.29
N VAL A 77 2.66 21.18 14.26
CA VAL A 77 1.33 20.58 14.41
C VAL A 77 0.51 20.75 13.13
N ALA A 78 0.19 19.63 12.47
CA ALA A 78 -0.78 19.62 11.38
C ALA A 78 -2.20 19.80 11.94
N PRO A 79 -3.09 20.57 11.28
CA PRO A 79 -4.48 20.68 11.73
C PRO A 79 -5.24 19.35 11.72
N ALA A 80 -4.86 18.43 10.83
CA ALA A 80 -5.44 17.10 10.67
C ALA A 80 -4.36 16.10 10.19
N PRO A 81 -3.45 15.65 11.07
CA PRO A 81 -2.39 14.70 10.68
C PRO A 81 -3.00 13.38 10.19
N GLY A 82 -2.35 12.73 9.22
CA GLY A 82 -2.81 11.47 8.62
C GLY A 82 -3.93 11.61 7.58
N VAL A 83 -4.64 12.74 7.53
CA VAL A 83 -5.73 12.96 6.56
C VAL A 83 -5.19 13.30 5.17
N ASP A 84 -5.76 12.69 4.13
CA ASP A 84 -5.36 12.85 2.73
C ASP A 84 -3.86 12.62 2.53
N THR A 85 -3.34 11.61 3.23
CA THR A 85 -1.94 11.19 3.16
C THR A 85 -1.82 9.78 2.60
N GLY A 86 -0.60 9.41 2.21
CA GLY A 86 -0.31 8.05 1.80
C GLY A 86 1.12 7.86 1.38
N PHE A 87 1.33 6.84 0.58
CA PHE A 87 2.58 6.51 -0.08
C PHE A 87 2.30 5.69 -1.33
N TYR A 88 3.26 5.64 -2.24
CA TYR A 88 3.32 4.59 -3.25
C TYR A 88 4.61 3.80 -3.08
N VAL A 89 4.55 2.53 -3.48
CA VAL A 89 5.70 1.62 -3.50
C VAL A 89 5.99 1.28 -4.95
N THR A 90 7.27 1.25 -5.31
CA THR A 90 7.77 0.63 -6.54
C THR A 90 8.40 -0.71 -6.15
N PRO A 91 7.67 -1.82 -6.29
CA PRO A 91 8.17 -3.12 -5.89
C PRO A 91 9.38 -3.53 -6.72
N ALA A 92 10.39 -4.13 -6.09
CA ALA A 92 11.54 -4.70 -6.81
C ALA A 92 11.20 -6.02 -7.53
N ILE A 93 9.96 -6.51 -7.43
CA ILE A 93 9.53 -7.69 -8.19
C ILE A 93 9.52 -7.35 -9.70
N THR A 94 10.11 -8.21 -10.52
CA THR A 94 10.29 -7.95 -11.96
C THR A 94 9.28 -8.68 -12.85
N TYR A 95 8.27 -9.31 -12.25
CA TYR A 95 7.23 -10.03 -12.96
C TYR A 95 5.90 -9.36 -12.71
N ALA A 96 5.06 -9.29 -13.75
CA ALA A 96 3.72 -8.75 -13.66
C ALA A 96 2.94 -9.42 -12.52
N SER A 97 2.38 -8.62 -11.64
CA SER A 97 1.65 -9.06 -10.44
C SER A 97 0.21 -8.55 -10.48
N ILE A 98 -0.64 -9.12 -9.63
CA ILE A 98 -2.03 -8.69 -9.47
C ILE A 98 -2.27 -8.62 -7.96
N ALA A 99 -2.55 -7.44 -7.41
CA ALA A 99 -2.98 -7.37 -6.03
C ALA A 99 -4.39 -7.97 -5.91
N ILE A 100 -4.55 -8.92 -4.99
CA ILE A 100 -5.84 -9.58 -4.69
C ILE A 100 -6.28 -9.38 -3.25
N SER A 101 -5.40 -8.81 -2.44
CA SER A 101 -5.64 -8.56 -1.02
C SER A 101 -4.69 -7.53 -0.45
N LEU A 102 -5.12 -6.85 0.61
CA LEU A 102 -4.29 -5.99 1.45
C LEU A 102 -4.30 -6.50 2.90
N LEU A 103 -3.21 -6.23 3.61
CA LEU A 103 -3.02 -6.60 5.01
C LEU A 103 -2.41 -5.40 5.73
N PHE A 104 -3.03 -5.00 6.84
CA PHE A 104 -2.54 -3.94 7.71
C PHE A 104 -2.19 -4.51 9.09
N ALA A 105 -1.36 -3.77 9.82
CA ALA A 105 -1.17 -3.94 11.26
C ALA A 105 -1.63 -2.67 11.99
N THR A 106 -2.04 -2.82 13.24
CA THR A 106 -2.33 -1.67 14.12
C THR A 106 -1.05 -0.95 14.53
N THR A 107 -1.14 0.36 14.77
CA THR A 107 0.00 1.15 15.26
C THR A 107 0.43 0.74 16.66
N ASN A 108 1.62 1.17 17.08
CA ASN A 108 2.17 0.79 18.38
C ASN A 108 1.76 1.76 19.51
N ASP A 109 1.29 2.97 19.17
CA ASP A 109 1.18 4.09 20.11
C ASP A 109 -0.28 4.48 20.46
N SER A 110 -1.19 4.52 19.48
CA SER A 110 -2.50 5.17 19.60
C SER A 110 -3.50 4.69 18.55
N SER A 111 -4.71 4.33 18.96
CA SER A 111 -5.77 3.90 18.02
C SER A 111 -6.23 5.01 17.06
N ASN A 112 -5.90 6.27 17.37
CA ASN A 112 -6.24 7.40 16.49
C ASN A 112 -5.35 7.45 15.24
N SER A 113 -4.20 6.75 15.26
CA SER A 113 -3.25 6.67 14.15
C SER A 113 -3.58 5.52 13.20
N ASP A 114 -4.51 4.63 13.57
CA ASP A 114 -4.89 3.48 12.75
C ASP A 114 -5.67 3.93 11.49
N PRO A 115 -5.24 3.57 10.27
CA PRO A 115 -6.02 3.84 9.07
C PRO A 115 -7.20 2.87 9.00
N ILE A 116 -8.41 3.33 9.29
CA ILE A 116 -9.63 2.49 9.28
C ILE A 116 -10.08 2.15 7.85
N THR A 117 -9.80 3.04 6.90
CA THR A 117 -10.13 2.90 5.48
C THR A 117 -8.95 3.30 4.60
N VAL A 118 -8.88 2.72 3.40
CA VAL A 118 -7.85 3.01 2.40
C VAL A 118 -8.42 2.96 0.98
N ALA A 119 -7.85 3.77 0.11
CA ALA A 119 -7.93 3.58 -1.33
C ALA A 119 -6.60 3.01 -1.81
N LEU A 120 -6.63 1.85 -2.48
CA LEU A 120 -5.47 1.24 -3.12
C LEU A 120 -5.63 1.37 -4.62
N GLU A 121 -4.59 1.89 -5.25
CA GLU A 121 -4.50 2.10 -6.68
C GLU A 121 -3.24 1.42 -7.22
N GLU A 122 -3.28 1.02 -8.48
CA GLU A 122 -2.12 0.45 -9.18
C GLU A 122 -1.75 1.30 -10.39
N SER A 123 -0.48 1.25 -10.76
CA SER A 123 0.07 1.90 -11.96
C SER A 123 1.02 0.96 -12.68
N ASN A 124 1.08 1.08 -14.00
CA ASN A 124 2.07 0.41 -14.87
C ASN A 124 2.93 1.42 -15.64
N VAL A 125 2.98 2.68 -15.17
CA VAL A 125 3.77 3.76 -15.77
C VAL A 125 4.65 4.41 -14.73
N ASP A 126 5.70 5.11 -15.17
CA ASP A 126 6.68 5.73 -14.25
C ASP A 126 6.26 7.14 -13.77
N THR A 127 5.20 7.73 -14.33
CA THR A 127 4.70 9.07 -13.98
C THR A 127 3.79 9.04 -12.75
N LEU A 128 4.36 8.66 -11.61
CA LEU A 128 3.62 8.36 -10.38
C LEU A 128 3.08 9.59 -9.62
N ASP A 129 3.43 10.80 -10.06
CA ASP A 129 2.94 12.08 -9.54
C ASP A 129 1.59 12.52 -10.17
N ASN A 130 1.17 11.88 -11.26
CA ASN A 130 -0.09 12.17 -11.95
C ASN A 130 -1.20 11.18 -11.55
N GLY A 131 -2.34 11.69 -11.10
CA GLY A 131 -3.50 10.87 -10.72
C GLY A 131 -4.03 9.97 -11.84
N LEU A 132 -3.91 10.43 -13.09
CA LEU A 132 -4.35 9.65 -14.26
C LEU A 132 -3.46 8.43 -14.55
N SER A 133 -2.31 8.33 -13.90
CA SER A 133 -1.44 7.16 -13.96
C SER A 133 -1.89 6.02 -13.05
N TRP A 134 -2.89 6.27 -12.20
CA TRP A 134 -3.36 5.33 -11.20
C TRP A 134 -4.75 4.79 -11.57
N THR A 135 -4.94 3.50 -11.34
CA THR A 135 -6.26 2.86 -11.43
C THR A 135 -6.66 2.36 -10.06
N LEU A 136 -7.81 2.83 -9.57
CA LEU A 136 -8.40 2.37 -8.31
C LEU A 136 -8.77 0.89 -8.39
N ILE A 137 -8.21 0.07 -7.50
CA ILE A 137 -8.48 -1.37 -7.41
C ILE A 137 -9.18 -1.77 -6.11
N TYR A 138 -9.09 -0.94 -5.07
CA TYR A 138 -9.81 -1.15 -3.83
C TYR A 138 -10.11 0.19 -3.14
N ASN A 139 -11.31 0.34 -2.60
CA ASN A 139 -11.67 1.45 -1.73
C ASN A 139 -12.58 0.91 -0.62
N GLY A 140 -12.07 0.86 0.60
CA GLY A 140 -12.77 0.20 1.69
C GLY A 140 -11.98 0.12 2.97
N SER A 141 -12.38 -0.80 3.84
CA SER A 141 -11.76 -1.00 5.15
C SER A 141 -10.34 -1.57 5.03
N THR A 142 -9.47 -1.26 5.99
CA THR A 142 -8.19 -1.95 6.16
C THR A 142 -8.31 -3.27 6.93
N GLY A 143 -9.50 -3.57 7.46
CA GLY A 143 -9.73 -4.63 8.43
C GLY A 143 -9.49 -4.21 9.87
N ILE A 144 -8.93 -3.01 10.09
CA ILE A 144 -8.88 -2.40 11.42
C ILE A 144 -10.28 -1.83 11.71
N SER A 145 -11.01 -2.48 12.62
CA SER A 145 -12.17 -1.88 13.28
C SER A 145 -11.70 -1.11 14.51
N PHE A 146 -12.57 -0.45 15.29
CA PHE A 146 -12.17 0.22 16.53
C PHE A 146 -11.56 -0.79 17.54
N ILE A 147 -10.28 -1.16 17.36
CA ILE A 147 -9.54 -2.07 18.23
C ILE A 147 -9.18 -1.28 19.47
N VAL A 148 -9.90 -1.57 20.55
CA VAL A 148 -9.57 -1.10 21.88
C VAL A 148 -8.42 -1.94 22.42
N ASN A 149 -7.39 -1.28 22.96
CA ASN A 149 -6.26 -1.85 23.71
C ASN A 149 -6.75 -2.97 24.67
N PRO A 150 -6.11 -4.16 24.78
CA PRO A 150 -4.65 -4.39 24.84
C PRO A 150 -3.92 -4.92 23.58
N ASP A 151 -4.60 -5.32 22.50
CA ASP A 151 -3.97 -6.12 21.43
C ASP A 151 -3.49 -5.27 20.22
N ARG A 152 -2.54 -4.36 20.44
CA ARG A 152 -1.90 -3.55 19.37
C ARG A 152 -0.66 -4.24 18.81
N MET A 153 -0.04 -3.69 17.74
CA MET A 153 1.13 -4.28 17.07
C MET A 153 0.83 -5.67 16.48
N VAL A 154 -0.37 -5.83 15.93
CA VAL A 154 -0.84 -7.11 15.35
C VAL A 154 -1.38 -6.90 13.95
N TYR A 155 -1.14 -7.89 13.07
CA TYR A 155 -1.82 -7.95 11.79
C TYR A 155 -3.32 -8.20 11.99
N VAL A 156 -4.14 -7.45 11.27
CA VAL A 156 -5.60 -7.64 11.26
C VAL A 156 -6.03 -8.61 10.17
N ALA A 157 -7.34 -8.83 10.06
CA ALA A 157 -7.90 -9.65 8.99
C ALA A 157 -7.54 -9.07 7.61
N LYS A 158 -6.97 -9.92 6.74
CA LYS A 158 -6.71 -9.61 5.34
C LYS A 158 -8.01 -9.22 4.63
N GLN A 159 -7.97 -8.13 3.88
CA GLN A 159 -9.09 -7.70 3.05
C GLN A 159 -8.87 -8.20 1.63
N ASN A 160 -9.71 -9.13 1.19
CA ASN A 160 -9.65 -9.70 -0.15
C ASN A 160 -10.55 -8.90 -1.09
N PHE A 161 -10.13 -8.75 -2.34
CA PHE A 161 -10.89 -8.04 -3.36
C PHE A 161 -10.63 -8.62 -4.75
N SER A 162 -11.54 -8.33 -5.68
CA SER A 162 -11.42 -8.76 -7.06
C SER A 162 -10.67 -7.71 -7.86
N ASN A 163 -9.55 -8.10 -8.47
CA ASN A 163 -8.78 -7.28 -9.39
C ASN A 163 -8.45 -8.11 -10.65
N THR A 164 -8.60 -7.50 -11.82
CA THR A 164 -8.22 -8.10 -13.11
C THR A 164 -7.11 -7.32 -13.82
N ILE A 165 -6.60 -6.27 -13.18
CA ILE A 165 -5.51 -5.43 -13.68
C ILE A 165 -4.20 -6.05 -13.20
N SER A 166 -3.20 -6.08 -14.08
CA SER A 166 -1.85 -6.50 -13.74
C SER A 166 -0.90 -5.33 -13.91
N SER A 167 -0.07 -5.10 -12.91
CA SER A 167 0.99 -4.09 -12.85
C SER A 167 2.36 -4.75 -12.77
#